data_AF-A0A2M8MZ35-F1
#
_entry.id   AF-A0A2M8MZ35-F1
#
_cell.length_a   1.000
_cell.length_b   1.000
_cell.length_c   1.000
_cell.angle_alpha   90.00
_cell.angle_beta   90.00
_cell.angle_gamma   90.00
#
_symmetry.space_group_name_H-M   'P 1'
#
loop_
_entity.id
_entity.type
_entity.pdbx_description
1 polymer ?
#
loop_
_entity_poly.entity_id
_entity_poly.type
_entity_poly.pdbx_seq_one_letter_code
_entity_poly.pdbx_strand_id
1 'polypeptide(L)' 'MPMMQGTARACMVRLIDRRTGAAHRINGTPLTLYTRRPTEAAADLMQGRDARIWEVRIEPIEAEVPR' A
#
# COMPACT_ATOMS: atom_id res chain seq x y z
N MET A 1 -3.71 25.53 -8.20
CA MET A 1 -4.36 25.56 -6.87
C MET A 1 -3.78 24.42 -6.04
N PRO A 2 -2.93 24.64 -5.01
CA PRO A 2 -2.56 23.57 -4.09
C PRO A 2 -3.60 23.52 -2.97
N MET A 3 -4.48 22.53 -3.01
CA MET A 3 -5.43 22.25 -1.94
C MET A 3 -4.68 21.69 -0.72
N MET A 4 -5.03 22.21 0.46
CA MET A 4 -4.55 21.83 1.80
C MET A 4 -4.16 20.35 1.90
N GLN A 5 -2.87 20.07 2.10
CA GLN A 5 -2.44 18.81 2.71
C GLN A 5 -2.71 18.89 4.21
N GLY A 6 -3.97 18.64 4.59
CA GLY A 6 -4.24 18.10 5.92
C GLY A 6 -3.37 16.87 6.10
N THR A 7 -2.70 16.73 7.24
CA THR A 7 -1.75 15.64 7.53
C THR A 7 -2.31 14.29 7.09
N ALA A 8 -1.89 13.82 5.92
CA ALA A 8 -2.40 12.58 5.35
C ALA A 8 -2.06 11.45 6.34
N ARG A 9 -3.08 10.71 6.77
CA ARG A 9 -2.91 9.56 7.65
C ARG A 9 -1.91 8.60 6.99
N ALA A 10 -1.03 8.01 7.82
CA ALA A 10 -0.16 6.97 7.31
C ALA A 10 -1.01 5.79 6.87
N CYS A 11 -0.68 5.22 5.72
CA CYS A 11 -1.33 4.05 5.15
C CYS A 11 -0.28 2.95 4.98
N MET A 12 -0.74 1.73 5.17
CA MET A 12 -0.05 0.52 4.76
C MET A 12 -0.45 0.17 3.33
N VAL A 13 0.52 -0.16 2.49
CA VAL A 13 0.31 -0.56 1.10
C VAL A 13 0.98 -1.91 0.89
N ARG A 14 0.21 -2.88 0.39
CA ARG A 14 0.64 -4.26 0.19
C ARG A 14 0.29 -4.71 -1.22
N LEU A 15 1.16 -5.52 -1.80
CA LEU A 15 0.91 -6.17 -3.08
C LEU A 15 0.40 -7.58 -2.83
N ILE A 16 -0.75 -7.94 -3.41
CA ILE A 16 -1.44 -9.22 -3.21
C ILE A 16 -1.51 -9.96 -4.54
N ASP A 17 -1.14 -11.23 -4.55
CA ASP A 17 -1.36 -12.12 -5.71
C ASP A 17 -2.84 -12.50 -5.76
N ARG A 18 -3.55 -12.10 -6.81
CA ARG A 18 -4.99 -12.33 -6.99
C ARG A 18 -5.34 -13.81 -7.17
N ARG A 19 -4.39 -14.64 -7.59
CA ARG A 19 -4.59 -16.08 -7.82
C ARG A 19 -4.56 -16.86 -6.52
N THR A 20 -3.78 -16.39 -5.54
CA THR A 20 -3.54 -17.10 -4.27
C THR A 20 -4.07 -16.36 -3.04
N GLY A 21 -4.38 -15.07 -3.16
CA GLY A 21 -4.70 -14.17 -2.06
C GLY A 21 -3.50 -13.82 -1.16
N ALA A 22 -2.30 -14.29 -1.48
CA ALA A 22 -1.13 -14.10 -0.64
C ALA A 22 -0.47 -12.74 -0.88
N ALA A 23 0.08 -12.14 0.18
CA ALA A 23 0.95 -10.97 0.04
C ALA A 23 2.24 -11.35 -0.70
N HIS A 24 2.69 -10.47 -1.60
CA HIS A 24 3.98 -10.56 -2.25
C HIS A 24 5.08 -10.58 -1.20
N ARG A 25 6.04 -11.48 -1.34
CA ARG A 25 7.15 -11.66 -0.40
C ARG A 25 8.47 -11.45 -1.12
N ILE A 26 9.40 -10.78 -0.46
CA ILE A 26 10.80 -10.65 -0.87
C ILE A 26 11.63 -11.44 0.14
N ASN A 27 12.39 -12.44 -0.34
CA ASN A 27 13.17 -13.35 0.52
C ASN A 27 12.33 -13.99 1.65
N GLY A 28 11.05 -14.31 1.38
CA GLY A 28 10.14 -14.92 2.36
C GLY A 28 9.40 -13.92 3.27
N THR A 29 9.81 -12.66 3.29
CA THR A 29 9.16 -11.61 4.11
C THR A 29 8.10 -10.87 3.31
N PRO A 30 6.85 -10.70 3.82
CA PRO A 30 5.82 -9.92 3.15
C PRO A 30 6.28 -8.47 2.90
N LEU A 31 6.16 -8.02 1.67
CA LEU A 31 6.41 -6.63 1.31
C LEU A 31 5.25 -5.76 1.79
N THR A 32 5.54 -4.86 2.72
CA THR A 32 4.62 -3.88 3.26
C THR A 32 5.28 -2.51 3.21
N LEU A 33 4.66 -1.56 2.51
CA LEU A 33 5.11 -0.17 2.46
C LEU A 33 4.24 0.69 3.37
N TYR A 34 4.86 1.57 4.14
CA TYR A 34 4.16 2.57 4.94
C TYR A 34 4.38 3.95 4.33
N THR A 35 3.30 4.65 3.99
CA THR A 35 3.38 5.94 3.29
C THR A 35 2.21 6.84 3.64
N ARG A 36 2.41 8.15 3.54
CA ARG A 36 1.32 9.14 3.56
C ARG A 36 0.77 9.47 2.16
N ARG A 37 1.34 8.84 1.13
CA ARG A 37 0.99 9.00 -0.29
C ARG A 37 0.66 7.62 -0.88
N PRO A 38 -0.46 7.00 -0.47
CA PRO A 38 -0.76 5.61 -0.84
C PRO A 38 -0.97 5.42 -2.33
N THR A 39 -1.52 6.41 -3.04
CA THR A 39 -1.78 6.33 -4.49
C THR A 39 -0.48 6.34 -5.30
N GLU A 40 0.48 7.20 -4.96
CA GLU A 40 1.82 7.21 -5.58
C GLU A 40 2.54 5.88 -5.35
N ALA A 41 2.58 5.41 -4.09
CA ALA A 41 3.22 4.13 -3.77
C ALA A 41 2.55 2.92 -4.44
N ALA A 42 1.22 2.94 -4.59
CA ALA A 42 0.49 1.91 -5.32
C ALA A 42 0.84 1.90 -6.82
N ALA A 43 0.95 3.07 -7.44
CA ALA A 43 1.37 3.20 -8.83
C ALA A 43 2.77 2.63 -9.04
N ASP A 44 3.72 2.99 -8.17
CA ASP A 44 5.10 2.50 -8.18
C ASP A 44 5.16 0.97 -7.97
N LEU A 45 4.37 0.45 -7.02
CA LEU A 45 4.22 -1.00 -6.81
C LEU A 45 3.56 -1.73 -7.97
N MET A 46 2.81 -1.08 -8.84
CA MET A 46 2.22 -1.72 -10.02
C MET A 46 3.05 -1.52 -11.29
N GLN A 47 4.08 -0.64 -11.28
CA GLN A 47 4.95 -0.45 -12.43
C GLN A 47 5.57 -1.78 -12.87
N GLY A 48 5.39 -2.13 -14.15
CA GLY A 48 5.89 -3.38 -14.73
C GLY A 48 5.20 -4.66 -14.25
N ARG A 49 4.07 -4.56 -13.53
CA ARG A 49 3.31 -5.72 -13.03
C ARG A 49 1.96 -5.86 -13.74
N ASP A 50 1.54 -7.10 -13.97
CA ASP A 50 0.22 -7.41 -14.55
C ASP A 50 -0.89 -7.29 -13.51
N ALA A 51 -1.86 -6.40 -13.74
CA ALA A 51 -3.03 -6.17 -12.88
C ALA A 51 -4.03 -7.35 -12.84
N ARG A 52 -3.90 -8.32 -13.73
CA ARG A 52 -4.65 -9.60 -13.67
C ARG A 52 -4.10 -10.53 -12.61
N ILE A 53 -2.80 -10.41 -12.31
CA ILE A 53 -2.09 -11.25 -11.32
C ILE A 53 -1.94 -10.51 -10.00
N TRP A 54 -1.69 -9.20 -10.03
CA TRP A 54 -1.37 -8.42 -8.85
C TRP A 54 -2.45 -7.39 -8.53
N GLU A 55 -2.75 -7.24 -7.25
CA GLU A 55 -3.65 -6.24 -6.68
C GLU A 55 -2.90 -5.47 -5.59
N VAL A 56 -3.08 -4.15 -5.54
CA VAL A 56 -2.59 -3.34 -4.41
C VAL A 56 -3.71 -3.16 -3.41
N ARG A 57 -3.42 -3.47 -2.14
CA ARG A 57 -4.28 -3.16 -1.00
C ARG A 57 -3.71 -2.01 -0.20
N ILE A 58 -4.57 -1.04 0.09
CA ILE A 58 -4.25 0.16 0.87
C ILE A 58 -5.12 0.11 2.12
N GLU A 59 -4.48 0.13 3.28
CA GLU A 59 -5.14 0.10 4.58
C GLU A 59 -4.66 1.32 5.39
N PRO A 60 -5.55 2.19 5.90
CA PRO A 60 -5.14 3.28 6.77
C PRO A 60 -4.58 2.71 8.08
N ILE A 61 -3.50 3.29 8.58
CA ILE A 61 -2.98 2.99 9.91
C ILE A 61 -3.79 3.85 10.87
N GLU A 62 -4.61 3.22 11.70
CA GLU A 62 -5.19 3.90 12.84
C GLU A 62 -4.05 4.26 13.79
N ALA A 63 -3.85 5.55 14.03
CA ALA A 63 -3.07 5.95 15.18
C ALA A 63 -3.92 5.60 16.39
N GLU A 64 -3.61 4.48 17.06
CA GLU A 64 -4.10 4.28 18.42
C GLU A 64 -3.63 5.49 19.23
N VAL A 65 -4.57 6.36 19.58
CA VAL A 65 -4.33 7.41 20.55
C VAL A 65 -4.37 6.70 21.90
N PRO A 66 -3.26 6.54 22.62
CA PRO A 66 -3.33 6.04 23.98
C PRO A 66 -4.23 7.01 24.77
N ARG A 67 -5.29 6.47 25.39
CA ARG A 67 -6.17 7.21 26.30
C ARG A 67 -5.48 7.48 27.63
#